data_AF-A0A7Y5Q0S6-F1
#
_entry.id   AF-A0A7Y5Q0S6-F1
#
_cell.length_a   1.000
_cell.length_b   1.000
_cell.length_c   1.000
_cell.angle_alpha   90.00
_cell.angle_beta   90.00
_cell.angle_gamma   90.00
#
_symmetry.space_group_name_H-M   'P 1'
#
loop_
_entity.id
_entity.type
_entity.pdbx_description
1 polymer ?
#
loop_
_entity_poly.entity_id
_entity_poly.type
_entity_poly.pdbx_seq_one_letter_code
_entity_poly.pdbx_strand_id
1 'polypeptide(L)'
;MKAQRRPLLALYALGSGVAVTALAIVTFVVLRQQERHARAVAEALHQEDVRTALWRMETRVGSLLAMTTGVAAQAPPAPGNFAANWIAPAMNSIQQAETPSEGRQQALIEAADLAFVGCNMPVPQANVPTPAWTNPDQQALGNRGAERSADEYMRRDNSNLSQQVALQGASTERAPQLFVGPLATCWDSSGGELALDFARRIEGPGGASHASYRIEWDELSGLLLAEIADLFPSARLEPIEESGAAKDDRAQRLAALPARLVVPPPLPATDLPRDHVWALGGAWA
;
A
#
# COMPACT_ATOMS: atom_id res chain seq x y z
N MET A 1 -0.11 -8.89 81.75
CA MET A 1 -0.43 -9.55 80.46
C MET A 1 -0.64 -8.61 79.25
N LYS A 2 -0.72 -7.27 79.39
CA LYS A 2 -0.88 -6.36 78.22
C LYS A 2 0.38 -6.14 77.37
N ALA A 3 1.58 -6.40 77.91
CA ALA A 3 2.86 -6.10 77.22
C ALA A 3 3.20 -7.05 76.06
N GLN A 4 2.74 -8.31 76.08
CA GLN A 4 3.08 -9.32 75.05
C GLN A 4 2.27 -9.24 73.75
N ARG A 5 1.18 -8.44 73.68
CA ARG A 5 0.34 -8.35 72.46
C ARG A 5 0.92 -7.42 71.38
N ARG A 6 1.73 -6.44 71.77
CA ARG A 6 2.33 -5.45 70.86
C ARG A 6 3.26 -6.06 69.79
N PRO A 7 4.18 -7.00 70.09
CA PRO A 7 5.06 -7.56 69.08
C PRO A 7 4.32 -8.39 68.02
N LEU A 8 3.26 -9.11 68.40
CA LEU A 8 2.44 -9.87 67.45
C LEU A 8 1.72 -8.94 66.47
N LEU A 9 1.13 -7.84 66.95
CA LEU A 9 0.46 -6.87 66.08
C LEU A 9 1.44 -6.24 65.07
N ALA A 10 2.68 -5.94 65.49
CA ALA A 10 3.69 -5.40 64.59
C ALA A 10 4.08 -6.39 63.48
N LEU A 11 4.22 -7.69 63.81
CA LEU A 11 4.50 -8.74 62.83
C LEU A 11 3.36 -8.89 61.82
N TYR A 12 2.11 -8.90 62.28
CA TYR A 12 0.95 -8.96 61.39
C TYR A 12 0.86 -7.73 60.49
N ALA A 13 1.05 -6.52 61.03
CA ALA A 13 1.02 -5.29 60.25
C ALA A 13 2.12 -5.27 59.16
N LEU A 14 3.33 -5.72 59.50
CA LEU A 14 4.44 -5.81 58.55
C LEU A 14 4.16 -6.85 57.46
N GLY A 15 3.65 -8.04 57.84
CA GLY A 15 3.26 -9.08 56.89
C GLY A 15 2.17 -8.62 55.92
N SER A 16 1.13 -7.97 56.43
CA SER A 16 0.05 -7.40 55.62
C SER A 16 0.57 -6.29 54.69
N GLY A 17 1.45 -5.40 55.18
CA GLY A 17 2.04 -4.33 54.38
C GLY A 17 2.84 -4.85 53.18
N VAL A 18 3.64 -5.91 53.39
CA VAL A 18 4.39 -6.57 52.30
C VAL A 18 3.44 -7.17 51.26
N ALA A 19 2.39 -7.86 51.70
CA ALA A 19 1.42 -8.47 50.80
C ALA A 19 0.68 -7.43 49.94
N VAL A 20 0.22 -6.33 50.54
CA VAL A 20 -0.44 -5.23 49.82
C VAL A 20 0.51 -4.56 48.83
N THR A 21 1.77 -4.35 49.22
CA THR A 21 2.78 -3.77 48.33
C THR A 21 3.07 -4.68 47.14
N ALA A 22 3.21 -5.99 47.36
CA ALA A 22 3.42 -6.96 46.30
C ALA A 22 2.24 -6.99 45.31
N LEU A 23 1.01 -6.97 45.81
CA LEU A 23 -0.20 -6.88 44.98
C LEU A 23 -0.21 -5.59 44.16
N ALA A 24 0.08 -4.44 44.77
CA ALA A 24 0.15 -3.16 44.07
C ALA A 24 1.20 -3.16 42.94
N ILE A 25 2.37 -3.78 43.16
CA ILE A 25 3.41 -3.93 42.14
C ILE A 25 2.93 -4.81 40.99
N VAL A 26 2.33 -5.97 41.29
CA VAL A 26 1.80 -6.88 40.25
C VAL A 26 0.71 -6.19 39.43
N THR A 27 -0.23 -5.50 40.09
CA THR A 27 -1.27 -4.72 39.42
C THR A 27 -0.65 -3.67 38.49
N PHE A 28 0.36 -2.93 38.96
CA PHE A 28 1.05 -1.94 38.15
C PHE A 28 1.74 -2.54 36.92
N VAL A 29 2.39 -3.70 37.07
CA VAL A 29 3.03 -4.41 35.95
C VAL A 29 2.00 -4.87 34.92
N VAL A 30 0.88 -5.44 35.36
CA VAL A 30 -0.20 -5.90 34.47
C VAL A 30 -0.79 -4.73 33.70
N LEU A 31 -1.07 -3.60 34.37
CA LEU A 31 -1.60 -2.40 33.70
C LEU A 31 -0.61 -1.89 32.63
N ARG A 32 0.69 -1.85 32.93
CA ARG A 32 1.72 -1.49 31.94
C ARG A 32 1.79 -2.47 30.77
N GLN A 33 1.61 -3.77 31.01
CA GLN A 33 1.57 -4.76 29.94
C GLN A 33 0.31 -4.60 29.07
N GLN A 34 -0.84 -4.34 29.68
CA GLN A 34 -2.09 -4.06 28.97
C GLN A 34 -1.98 -2.82 28.10
N GLU A 35 -1.37 -1.73 28.59
CA GLU A 35 -1.12 -0.53 27.79
C GLU A 35 -0.22 -0.81 26.58
N ARG A 36 0.88 -1.55 26.79
CA ARG A 36 1.79 -1.93 25.69
C ARG A 36 1.11 -2.84 24.68
N HIS A 37 0.32 -3.80 25.14
CA HIS A 37 -0.43 -4.71 24.28
C HIS A 37 -1.50 -3.94 23.48
N ALA A 38 -2.26 -3.06 24.13
CA ALA A 38 -3.26 -2.22 23.46
C ALA A 38 -2.62 -1.33 22.38
N ARG A 39 -1.46 -0.72 22.65
CA ARG A 39 -0.71 0.05 21.64
C ARG A 39 -0.22 -0.82 20.48
N ALA A 40 0.32 -1.99 20.78
CA ALA A 40 0.79 -2.92 19.74
C ALA A 40 -0.36 -3.41 18.86
N VAL A 41 -1.53 -3.68 19.44
CA VAL A 41 -2.74 -4.06 18.71
C VAL A 41 -3.25 -2.90 17.86
N ALA A 42 -3.31 -1.68 18.40
CA ALA A 42 -3.73 -0.50 17.65
C ALA A 42 -2.80 -0.22 16.45
N GLU A 43 -1.49 -0.33 16.64
CA GLU A 43 -0.51 -0.20 15.55
C GLU A 43 -0.69 -1.31 14.50
N ALA A 44 -0.87 -2.57 14.94
CA ALA A 44 -1.06 -3.69 14.02
C ALA A 44 -2.32 -3.52 13.15
N LEU A 45 -3.44 -3.11 13.76
CA LEU A 45 -4.69 -2.82 13.04
C LEU A 45 -4.50 -1.66 12.05
N HIS A 46 -3.81 -0.59 12.48
CA HIS A 46 -3.52 0.54 11.60
C HIS A 46 -2.69 0.13 10.36
N GLN A 47 -1.65 -0.70 10.56
CA GLN A 47 -0.84 -1.21 9.44
C GLN A 47 -1.66 -2.14 8.52
N GLU A 48 -2.60 -2.91 9.07
CA GLU A 48 -3.53 -3.74 8.30
C GLU A 48 -4.48 -2.89 7.44
N ASP A 49 -5.02 -1.81 8.01
CA ASP A 49 -5.86 -0.85 7.29
C ASP A 49 -5.08 -0.14 6.18
N VAL A 50 -3.85 0.29 6.44
CA VAL A 50 -2.94 0.88 5.43
C VAL A 50 -2.72 -0.09 4.28
N ARG A 51 -2.41 -1.35 4.58
CA ARG A 51 -2.20 -2.39 3.55
C ARG A 51 -3.47 -2.62 2.72
N THR A 52 -4.63 -2.60 3.37
CA THR A 52 -5.94 -2.73 2.70
C THR A 52 -6.21 -1.54 1.79
N ALA A 53 -5.92 -0.33 2.25
CA ALA A 53 -6.07 0.91 1.49
C ALA A 53 -5.18 0.91 0.24
N LEU A 54 -3.89 0.60 0.39
CA LEU A 54 -2.96 0.48 -0.74
C LEU A 54 -3.44 -0.58 -1.75
N TRP A 55 -3.91 -1.73 -1.28
CA TRP A 55 -4.41 -2.78 -2.17
C TRP A 55 -5.65 -2.35 -2.98
N ARG A 56 -6.61 -1.64 -2.35
CA ARG A 56 -7.78 -1.09 -3.06
C ARG A 56 -7.38 -0.08 -4.13
N MET A 57 -6.46 0.82 -3.79
CA MET A 57 -5.91 1.79 -4.75
C MET A 57 -5.21 1.09 -5.92
N GLU A 58 -4.32 0.13 -5.65
CA GLU A 58 -3.60 -0.63 -6.68
C GLU A 58 -4.53 -1.41 -7.59
N THR A 59 -5.59 -2.01 -7.04
CA THR A 59 -6.58 -2.73 -7.84
C THR A 59 -7.32 -1.79 -8.78
N ARG A 60 -7.67 -0.59 -8.29
CA ARG A 60 -8.28 0.45 -9.12
C ARG A 60 -7.32 0.93 -10.23
N VAL A 61 -6.07 1.23 -9.90
CA VAL A 61 -5.05 1.61 -10.90
C VAL A 61 -4.83 0.50 -11.92
N GLY A 62 -4.71 -0.75 -11.48
CA GLY A 62 -4.55 -1.91 -12.36
C GLY A 62 -5.69 -2.04 -13.36
N SER A 63 -6.93 -1.75 -12.95
CA SER A 63 -8.07 -1.74 -13.88
C SER A 63 -7.98 -0.62 -14.92
N LEU A 64 -7.50 0.57 -14.53
CA LEU A 64 -7.25 1.70 -15.44
C LEU A 64 -6.16 1.35 -16.47
N LEU A 65 -5.05 0.77 -16.00
CA LEU A 65 -3.92 0.42 -16.85
C LEU A 65 -4.21 -0.78 -17.75
N ALA A 66 -5.01 -1.76 -17.31
CA ALA A 66 -5.39 -2.92 -18.13
C ALA A 66 -6.10 -2.50 -19.43
N MET A 67 -6.93 -1.45 -19.38
CA MET A 67 -7.59 -0.92 -20.58
C MET A 67 -6.60 -0.35 -21.60
N THR A 68 -5.51 0.25 -21.14
CA THR A 68 -4.48 0.80 -22.04
C THR A 68 -3.92 -0.31 -22.91
N THR A 69 -3.70 -1.50 -22.36
CA THR A 69 -3.22 -2.69 -23.08
C THR A 69 -4.14 -3.13 -24.20
N GLY A 70 -5.46 -3.05 -24.02
CA GLY A 70 -6.42 -3.39 -25.08
C GLY A 70 -6.34 -2.47 -26.30
N VAL A 71 -6.03 -1.18 -26.10
CA VAL A 71 -5.97 -0.19 -27.19
C VAL A 71 -4.75 -0.39 -28.09
N ALA A 72 -3.59 -0.75 -27.54
CA ALA A 72 -2.39 -0.99 -28.36
C ALA A 72 -2.53 -2.15 -29.35
N ALA A 73 -3.46 -3.08 -29.12
CA ALA A 73 -3.68 -4.20 -30.02
C ALA A 73 -4.45 -3.83 -31.30
N GLN A 74 -5.18 -2.70 -31.33
CA GLN A 74 -6.17 -2.43 -32.38
C GLN A 74 -5.63 -1.79 -33.65
N ALA A 75 -4.39 -1.27 -33.66
CA ALA A 75 -3.77 -0.80 -34.89
C ALA A 75 -2.25 -0.98 -34.77
N PRO A 76 -1.58 -1.75 -35.65
CA PRO A 76 -0.14 -1.71 -35.73
C PRO A 76 0.25 -0.33 -36.27
N PRO A 77 0.82 0.56 -35.45
CA PRO A 77 1.31 1.84 -35.95
C PRO A 77 2.33 1.64 -37.06
N ALA A 78 2.32 2.55 -38.03
CA ALA A 78 3.47 2.70 -38.93
C ALA A 78 4.74 2.93 -38.08
N PRO A 79 5.91 2.40 -38.49
CA PRO A 79 7.18 2.66 -37.80
C PRO A 79 7.36 4.15 -37.51
N GLY A 80 7.74 4.46 -36.27
CA GLY A 80 7.96 5.84 -35.81
C GLY A 80 6.68 6.63 -35.48
N ASN A 81 5.50 6.01 -35.54
CA ASN A 81 4.27 6.67 -35.11
C ASN A 81 4.19 6.75 -33.58
N PHE A 82 3.61 7.85 -33.09
CA PHE A 82 3.36 8.13 -31.68
C PHE A 82 1.87 8.34 -31.47
N ALA A 83 1.24 7.50 -30.66
CA ALA A 83 -0.16 7.66 -30.28
C ALA A 83 -0.27 8.40 -28.93
N ALA A 84 -1.01 9.50 -28.90
CA ALA A 84 -1.33 10.23 -27.68
C ALA A 84 -2.78 9.95 -27.25
N ASN A 85 -2.95 9.49 -26.02
CA ASN A 85 -4.27 9.16 -25.47
C ASN A 85 -4.46 9.81 -24.10
N TRP A 86 -5.73 9.98 -23.74
CA TRP A 86 -6.21 10.46 -22.46
C TRP A 86 -6.94 9.34 -21.73
N ILE A 87 -6.66 9.13 -20.45
CA ILE A 87 -7.42 8.23 -19.58
C ILE A 87 -8.43 9.08 -18.80
N ALA A 88 -9.72 8.86 -19.03
CA ALA A 88 -10.78 9.44 -18.21
C ALA A 88 -11.10 8.48 -17.04
N PRO A 89 -10.55 8.69 -15.83
CA PRO A 89 -10.52 7.71 -14.74
C PRO A 89 -11.92 7.43 -14.17
N ALA A 90 -12.76 8.47 -14.11
CA ALA A 90 -14.14 8.34 -13.66
C ALA A 90 -14.99 7.48 -14.61
N MET A 91 -14.74 7.57 -15.92
CA MET A 91 -15.49 6.86 -16.96
C MET A 91 -14.89 5.51 -17.33
N ASN A 92 -13.70 5.19 -16.83
CA ASN A 92 -12.95 3.99 -17.20
C ASN A 92 -12.86 3.87 -18.74
N SER A 93 -12.41 4.95 -19.39
CA SER A 93 -12.38 5.04 -20.85
C SER A 93 -11.11 5.72 -21.35
N ILE A 94 -10.72 5.39 -22.58
CA ILE A 94 -9.56 5.95 -23.26
C ILE A 94 -10.06 6.79 -24.43
N GLN A 95 -9.58 8.02 -24.52
CA GLN A 95 -9.89 8.95 -25.58
C GLN A 95 -8.61 9.36 -26.29
N GLN A 96 -8.71 9.79 -27.55
CA GLN A 96 -7.56 10.35 -28.26
C GLN A 96 -7.24 11.73 -27.66
N ALA A 97 -5.98 11.96 -27.31
CA ALA A 97 -5.53 13.23 -26.77
C ALA A 97 -4.90 14.11 -27.86
N GLU A 98 -4.75 15.40 -27.54
CA GLU A 98 -3.90 16.29 -28.33
C GLU A 98 -2.46 15.78 -28.31
N THR A 99 -1.76 15.93 -29.43
CA THR A 99 -0.35 15.54 -29.51
C THR A 99 0.48 16.43 -28.58
N PRO A 100 1.30 15.86 -27.67
CA PRO A 100 2.14 16.65 -26.79
C PRO A 100 3.15 17.48 -27.58
N SER A 101 3.72 18.51 -26.95
CA SER A 101 4.83 19.26 -27.55
C SER A 101 5.99 18.33 -27.93
N GLU A 102 6.75 18.69 -28.97
CA GLU A 102 7.85 17.85 -29.49
C GLU A 102 8.84 17.43 -28.38
N GLY A 103 9.21 18.36 -27.50
CA GLY A 103 10.09 18.07 -26.37
C GLY A 103 9.49 17.07 -25.38
N ARG A 104 8.18 17.16 -25.09
CA ARG A 104 7.49 16.21 -24.21
C ARG A 104 7.32 14.85 -24.89
N GLN A 105 6.97 14.83 -26.18
CA GLN A 105 6.89 13.60 -26.97
C GLN A 105 8.23 12.85 -26.94
N GLN A 106 9.34 13.55 -27.15
CA GLN A 106 10.68 12.95 -27.11
C GLN A 106 11.00 12.37 -25.73
N ALA A 107 10.66 13.08 -24.65
CA ALA A 107 10.86 12.58 -23.29
C ALA A 107 10.04 11.30 -23.01
N LEU A 108 8.80 11.23 -23.49
CA LEU A 108 7.94 10.04 -23.36
C LEU A 108 8.48 8.85 -24.16
N ILE A 109 8.99 9.10 -25.36
CA ILE A 109 9.66 8.09 -26.20
C ILE A 109 10.90 7.54 -25.48
N GLU A 110 11.76 8.43 -24.97
CA GLU A 110 12.97 8.05 -24.25
C GLU A 110 12.65 7.23 -22.99
N ALA A 111 11.68 7.67 -22.18
CA ALA A 111 11.25 6.93 -20.99
C ALA A 111 10.73 5.53 -21.33
N ALA A 112 9.91 5.42 -22.39
CA ALA A 112 9.39 4.14 -22.87
C ALA A 112 10.50 3.21 -23.38
N ASP A 113 11.48 3.74 -24.11
CA ASP A 113 12.63 2.99 -24.61
C ASP A 113 13.53 2.52 -23.46
N LEU A 114 13.79 3.37 -22.47
CA LEU A 114 14.56 3.01 -21.28
C LEU A 114 13.88 1.88 -20.49
N ALA A 115 12.57 1.99 -20.25
CA ALA A 115 11.80 0.94 -19.56
C ALA A 115 11.83 -0.39 -20.35
N PHE A 116 11.71 -0.32 -21.67
CA PHE A 116 11.80 -1.48 -22.56
C PHE A 116 13.14 -2.20 -22.47
N VAL A 117 14.24 -1.44 -22.56
CA VAL A 117 15.60 -1.99 -22.42
C VAL A 117 15.78 -2.60 -21.04
N GLY A 118 15.30 -1.93 -19.98
CA GLY A 118 15.39 -2.42 -18.60
C GLY A 118 14.76 -3.79 -18.39
N CYS A 119 13.60 -4.07 -19.00
CA CYS A 119 12.94 -5.37 -18.92
C CYS A 119 13.66 -6.48 -19.72
N ASN A 120 14.43 -6.13 -20.75
CA ASN A 120 15.19 -7.08 -21.56
C ASN A 120 16.60 -7.36 -21.03
N MET A 121 17.05 -6.61 -20.01
CA MET A 121 18.32 -6.90 -19.35
C MET A 121 18.19 -8.25 -18.62
N PRO A 122 19.15 -9.19 -18.81
CA PRO A 122 19.14 -10.44 -18.06
C PRO A 122 19.22 -10.11 -16.57
N VAL A 123 18.17 -10.46 -15.83
CA VAL A 123 18.15 -10.32 -14.37
C VAL A 123 19.33 -11.14 -13.86
N PRO A 124 20.34 -10.54 -13.21
CA PRO A 124 21.42 -11.29 -12.62
C PRO A 124 20.79 -12.28 -11.65
N GLN A 125 20.97 -13.59 -11.87
CA GLN A 125 20.54 -14.59 -10.91
C GLN A 125 21.39 -14.41 -9.67
N ALA A 126 20.99 -13.48 -8.80
CA ALA A 126 21.53 -13.39 -7.47
C ALA A 126 21.15 -14.71 -6.79
N ASN A 127 22.16 -15.50 -6.42
CA ASN A 127 22.01 -16.56 -5.45
C ASN A 127 21.61 -15.90 -4.12
N VAL A 128 20.33 -15.57 -3.97
CA VAL A 128 19.78 -15.10 -2.71
C VAL A 128 19.71 -16.36 -1.84
N PRO A 129 20.56 -16.50 -0.81
CA PRO A 129 20.49 -17.66 0.06
C PRO A 129 19.11 -17.70 0.69
N THR A 130 18.37 -18.78 0.50
CA THR A 130 17.04 -18.96 1.09
C THR A 130 17.19 -18.88 2.61
N PRO A 131 16.67 -17.85 3.29
CA PRO A 131 16.73 -17.79 4.74
C PRO A 131 15.96 -18.97 5.31
N ALA A 132 16.64 -19.82 6.07
CA ALA A 132 16.03 -20.91 6.82
C ALA A 132 15.26 -20.33 8.00
N TRP A 133 14.01 -19.93 7.78
CA TRP A 133 13.11 -19.46 8.84
C TRP A 133 12.61 -20.64 9.68
N THR A 134 13.38 -21.08 10.67
CA THR A 134 12.92 -22.02 11.71
C THR A 134 12.48 -21.22 12.93
N ASN A 135 11.25 -20.69 12.94
CA ASN A 135 10.73 -20.03 14.15
C ASN A 135 9.37 -20.61 14.57
N PRO A 136 9.29 -21.34 15.71
CA PRO A 136 8.06 -22.02 16.15
C PRO A 136 6.92 -21.07 16.55
N ASP A 137 7.22 -19.79 16.82
CA ASP A 137 6.20 -18.80 17.23
C ASP A 137 5.23 -18.37 16.11
N GLN A 138 5.54 -18.62 14.84
CA GLN A 138 4.63 -18.30 13.73
C GLN A 138 3.36 -19.16 13.71
N GLN A 139 3.39 -20.38 14.27
CA GLN A 139 2.20 -21.25 14.28
C GLN A 139 1.09 -20.73 15.21
N ALA A 140 1.43 -19.98 16.26
CA ALA A 140 0.44 -19.45 17.20
C ALA A 140 -0.29 -18.20 16.67
N LEU A 141 0.36 -17.39 15.82
CA LEU A 141 -0.23 -16.21 15.19
C LEU A 141 -1.14 -16.56 13.99
N GLY A 142 -0.84 -17.64 13.27
CA GLY A 142 -1.63 -18.09 12.11
C GLY A 142 -3.10 -18.42 12.44
N ASN A 143 -3.39 -18.86 13.66
CA ASN A 143 -4.73 -19.33 14.02
C ASN A 143 -5.71 -18.23 14.46
N ARG A 144 -5.27 -17.00 14.77
CA ARG A 144 -6.19 -15.92 15.21
C ARG A 144 -6.70 -15.02 14.07
N GLY A 145 -6.06 -15.05 12.91
CA GLY A 145 -6.46 -14.27 11.73
C GLY A 145 -7.08 -15.10 10.59
N ALA A 146 -7.18 -16.43 10.74
CA ALA A 146 -7.45 -17.36 9.64
C ALA A 146 -8.83 -17.18 8.98
N GLU A 147 -9.87 -16.81 9.74
CA GLU A 147 -11.23 -16.73 9.18
C GLU A 147 -11.47 -15.45 8.37
N ARG A 148 -10.95 -14.28 8.81
CA ARG A 148 -11.00 -13.05 8.00
C ARG A 148 -10.02 -13.08 6.84
N SER A 149 -8.88 -13.77 6.99
CA SER A 149 -7.88 -13.84 5.94
C SER A 149 -8.26 -14.78 4.80
N ALA A 150 -9.06 -15.82 5.03
CA ALA A 150 -9.42 -16.79 3.98
C ALA A 150 -10.32 -16.17 2.89
N ASP A 151 -11.39 -15.47 3.27
CA ASP A 151 -12.28 -14.81 2.32
C ASP A 151 -11.58 -13.66 1.58
N GLU A 152 -10.74 -12.89 2.28
CA GLU A 152 -9.94 -11.83 1.66
C GLU A 152 -8.89 -12.40 0.71
N TYR A 153 -8.20 -13.49 1.12
CA TYR A 153 -7.22 -14.18 0.29
C TYR A 153 -7.87 -14.76 -0.97
N MET A 154 -9.05 -15.37 -0.86
CA MET A 154 -9.79 -15.86 -2.02
C MET A 154 -10.22 -14.72 -2.96
N ARG A 155 -10.58 -13.54 -2.43
CA ARG A 155 -10.82 -12.35 -3.28
C ARG A 155 -9.55 -11.85 -3.96
N ARG A 156 -8.40 -11.88 -3.28
CA ARG A 156 -7.09 -11.53 -3.86
C ARG A 156 -6.68 -12.49 -4.96
N ASP A 157 -6.86 -13.79 -4.74
CA ASP A 157 -6.53 -14.82 -5.71
C ASP A 157 -7.41 -14.71 -6.96
N ASN A 158 -8.72 -14.49 -6.79
CA ASN A 158 -9.64 -14.24 -7.90
C ASN A 158 -9.34 -12.91 -8.64
N SER A 159 -8.87 -11.87 -7.94
CA SER A 159 -8.46 -10.60 -8.56
C SER A 159 -7.19 -10.79 -9.42
N ASN A 160 -6.20 -11.53 -8.93
CA ASN A 160 -4.98 -11.83 -9.67
C ASN A 160 -5.26 -12.74 -10.87
N LEU A 161 -6.12 -13.74 -10.69
CA LEU A 161 -6.52 -14.66 -11.74
C LEU A 161 -7.31 -13.94 -12.84
N SER A 162 -8.23 -13.03 -12.49
CA SER A 162 -8.99 -12.25 -13.48
C SER A 162 -8.10 -11.29 -14.26
N GLN A 163 -7.08 -10.68 -13.63
CA GLN A 163 -6.04 -9.93 -14.35
C GLN A 163 -5.24 -10.82 -15.30
N GLN A 164 -4.83 -12.01 -14.87
CA GLN A 164 -4.13 -12.96 -15.74
C GLN A 164 -5.00 -13.45 -16.91
N VAL A 165 -6.28 -13.73 -16.67
CA VAL A 165 -7.22 -14.17 -17.71
C VAL A 165 -7.54 -13.04 -18.68
N ALA A 166 -7.61 -11.77 -18.23
CA ALA A 166 -7.74 -10.63 -19.12
C ALA A 166 -6.50 -10.45 -20.02
N LEU A 167 -5.30 -10.69 -19.48
CA LEU A 167 -4.05 -10.67 -20.25
C LEU A 167 -3.95 -11.87 -21.22
N GLN A 168 -4.48 -13.05 -20.86
CA GLN A 168 -4.44 -14.24 -21.71
C GLN A 168 -5.56 -14.29 -22.76
N GLY A 169 -6.75 -13.78 -22.45
CA GLY A 169 -7.92 -13.79 -23.33
C GLY A 169 -7.81 -12.88 -24.56
N ALA A 170 -6.90 -11.90 -24.53
CA ALA A 170 -6.58 -11.06 -25.69
C ALA A 170 -5.70 -11.76 -26.75
N SER A 171 -5.34 -13.04 -26.56
CA SER A 171 -4.27 -13.70 -27.32
C SER A 171 -4.70 -14.79 -28.32
N THR A 172 -5.96 -14.92 -28.74
CA THR A 172 -6.39 -16.07 -29.59
C THR A 172 -6.79 -15.77 -31.03
N GLU A 173 -6.62 -14.53 -31.53
CA GLU A 173 -6.62 -14.27 -32.98
C GLU A 173 -5.32 -13.58 -33.41
N ARG A 174 -4.28 -14.41 -33.62
CA ARG A 174 -3.21 -14.30 -34.63
C ARG A 174 -2.82 -12.90 -35.14
N ALA A 175 -2.72 -11.89 -34.27
CA ALA A 175 -2.04 -10.65 -34.61
C ALA A 175 -0.56 -10.98 -34.90
N PRO A 176 0.10 -10.30 -35.85
CA PRO A 176 1.54 -10.41 -36.02
C PRO A 176 2.24 -10.23 -34.66
N GLN A 177 3.38 -10.91 -34.46
CA GLN A 177 4.16 -10.90 -33.22
C GLN A 177 4.41 -9.46 -32.75
N LEU A 178 3.50 -8.96 -31.92
CA LEU A 178 3.55 -7.64 -31.31
C LEU A 178 4.14 -7.83 -29.93
N PHE A 179 5.31 -7.23 -29.71
CA PHE A 179 5.94 -7.22 -28.41
C PHE A 179 5.64 -5.88 -27.75
N VAL A 180 4.88 -5.92 -26.65
CA VAL A 180 4.46 -4.74 -25.90
C VAL A 180 5.37 -4.57 -24.69
N GLY A 181 6.05 -3.44 -24.61
CA GLY A 181 6.92 -3.08 -23.51
C GLY A 181 6.18 -2.72 -22.21
N PRO A 182 6.91 -2.61 -21.09
CA PRO A 182 6.38 -2.07 -19.85
C PRO A 182 5.93 -0.61 -20.02
N LEU A 183 5.05 -0.15 -19.13
CA LEU A 183 4.69 1.27 -19.02
C LEU A 183 5.75 2.00 -18.19
N ALA A 184 6.40 2.98 -18.81
CA ALA A 184 7.15 4.02 -18.13
C ALA A 184 6.19 5.09 -17.61
N THR A 185 6.52 5.70 -16.48
CA THR A 185 5.73 6.79 -15.88
C THR A 185 6.52 8.09 -15.88
N CYS A 186 5.89 9.20 -16.21
CA CYS A 186 6.52 10.52 -16.25
C CYS A 186 5.56 11.59 -15.73
N TRP A 187 5.99 12.41 -14.77
CA TRP A 187 5.23 13.58 -14.35
C TRP A 187 5.32 14.70 -15.40
N ASP A 188 4.22 15.42 -15.62
CA ASP A 188 4.16 16.66 -16.41
C ASP A 188 3.57 17.77 -15.56
N SER A 189 4.31 18.87 -15.42
CA SER A 189 3.88 20.08 -14.72
C SER A 189 3.87 21.32 -15.63
N SER A 190 4.07 21.14 -16.94
CA SER A 190 4.22 22.24 -17.90
C SER A 190 2.94 23.05 -18.12
N GLY A 191 1.77 22.46 -17.86
CA GLY A 191 0.45 23.09 -18.03
C GLY A 191 -0.06 23.85 -16.80
N GLY A 192 0.70 23.94 -15.72
CA GLY A 192 0.23 24.49 -14.43
C GLY A 192 -0.64 23.52 -13.62
N GLU A 193 -1.20 22.50 -14.28
CA GLU A 193 -1.82 21.32 -13.68
C GLU A 193 -0.84 20.15 -13.70
N LEU A 194 -0.82 19.36 -12.63
CA LEU A 194 0.02 18.17 -12.54
C LEU A 194 -0.68 17.02 -13.24
N ALA A 195 -0.03 16.45 -14.25
CA ALA A 195 -0.48 15.27 -14.95
C ALA A 195 0.55 14.14 -14.83
N LEU A 196 0.05 12.90 -14.87
CA LEU A 196 0.88 11.71 -14.97
C LEU A 196 0.73 11.14 -16.39
N ASP A 197 1.85 10.99 -17.08
CA ASP A 197 1.90 10.30 -18.35
C ASP A 197 2.41 8.87 -18.14
N PHE A 198 1.75 7.93 -18.81
CA PHE A 198 2.27 6.59 -19.01
C PHE A 198 2.70 6.44 -20.46
N ALA A 199 3.93 5.99 -20.71
CA ALA A 199 4.42 5.76 -22.07
C ALA A 199 4.92 4.32 -22.21
N ARG A 200 4.72 3.72 -23.37
CA ARG A 200 5.30 2.39 -23.68
C ARG A 200 5.71 2.26 -25.13
N ARG A 201 6.70 1.40 -25.35
CA ARG A 201 7.16 0.97 -26.67
C ARG A 201 6.39 -0.27 -27.11
N ILE A 202 6.01 -0.32 -28.38
CA ILE A 202 5.36 -1.45 -29.03
C ILE A 202 6.19 -1.79 -30.27
N GLU A 203 6.70 -3.02 -30.33
CA GLU A 203 7.45 -3.53 -31.47
C GLU A 203 6.58 -4.50 -32.28
N GLY A 204 6.58 -4.34 -33.59
CA GLY A 204 5.94 -5.27 -34.52
C GLY A 204 6.73 -5.41 -35.81
N PRO A 205 6.22 -6.13 -36.83
CA PRO A 205 6.92 -6.33 -38.10
C PRO A 205 7.25 -5.03 -38.84
N GLY A 206 6.47 -3.98 -38.60
CA GLY A 206 6.69 -2.66 -39.18
C GLY A 206 7.82 -1.87 -38.51
N GLY A 207 8.32 -2.29 -37.35
CA GLY A 207 9.27 -1.54 -36.54
C GLY A 207 8.71 -1.18 -35.16
N ALA A 208 9.42 -0.29 -34.46
CA ALA A 208 9.03 0.22 -33.16
C ALA A 208 8.08 1.43 -33.28
N SER A 209 7.23 1.56 -32.28
CA SER A 209 6.25 2.62 -32.14
C SER A 209 5.99 2.89 -30.67
N HIS A 210 5.32 4.01 -30.38
CA HIS A 210 5.11 4.45 -29.01
C HIS A 210 3.67 4.86 -28.78
N ALA A 211 3.17 4.56 -27.59
CA ALA A 211 1.87 5.01 -27.12
C ALA A 211 2.02 5.69 -25.77
N SER A 212 1.36 6.83 -25.61
CA SER A 212 1.24 7.54 -24.35
C SER A 212 -0.21 7.62 -23.90
N TYR A 213 -0.38 7.68 -22.58
CA TYR A 213 -1.66 7.80 -21.88
C TYR A 213 -1.50 8.83 -20.78
N ARG A 214 -2.16 9.97 -20.92
CA ARG A 214 -2.15 11.05 -19.92
C ARG A 214 -3.33 10.89 -18.97
N ILE A 215 -3.12 11.20 -17.69
CA ILE A 215 -4.15 11.28 -16.67
C ILE A 215 -3.93 12.53 -15.81
N GLU A 216 -4.97 13.32 -15.55
CA GLU A 216 -4.87 14.48 -14.66
C GLU A 216 -4.75 13.97 -13.22
N TRP A 217 -3.75 14.48 -12.49
CA TRP A 217 -3.43 13.96 -11.16
C TRP A 217 -4.53 14.22 -10.14
N ASP A 218 -5.17 15.39 -10.20
CA ASP A 218 -6.22 15.76 -9.25
C ASP A 218 -7.44 14.84 -9.40
N GLU A 219 -7.79 14.46 -10.63
CA GLU A 219 -8.88 13.51 -10.89
C GLU A 219 -8.51 12.09 -10.43
N LEU A 220 -7.29 11.62 -10.76
CA LEU A 220 -6.82 10.31 -10.33
C LEU A 220 -6.73 10.20 -8.80
N SER A 221 -6.11 11.18 -8.15
CA SER A 221 -5.91 11.19 -6.70
C SER A 221 -7.23 11.27 -5.95
N GLY A 222 -8.18 12.12 -6.40
CA GLY A 222 -9.52 12.19 -5.85
C GLY A 222 -10.26 10.86 -5.96
N LEU A 223 -10.16 10.19 -7.11
CA LEU A 223 -10.75 8.87 -7.30
C LEU A 223 -10.14 7.82 -6.37
N LEU A 224 -8.81 7.76 -6.27
CA LEU A 224 -8.12 6.77 -5.42
C LEU A 224 -8.36 7.02 -3.92
N LEU A 225 -8.43 8.27 -3.48
CA LEU A 225 -8.74 8.61 -2.10
C LEU A 225 -10.20 8.26 -1.75
N ALA A 226 -11.12 8.36 -2.70
CA ALA A 226 -12.51 7.96 -2.49
C ALA A 226 -12.65 6.45 -2.18
N GLU A 227 -11.81 5.59 -2.77
CA GLU A 227 -11.81 4.12 -2.55
C GLU A 227 -11.44 3.72 -1.10
N ILE A 228 -10.77 4.61 -0.37
CA ILE A 228 -10.26 4.35 0.98
C ILE A 228 -10.84 5.31 2.02
N ALA A 229 -11.82 6.14 1.64
CA ALA A 229 -12.37 7.18 2.50
C ALA A 229 -13.04 6.61 3.77
N ASP A 230 -13.49 5.36 3.72
CA ASP A 230 -14.02 4.60 4.87
C ASP A 230 -12.93 4.25 5.90
N LEU A 231 -11.70 4.02 5.45
CA LEU A 231 -10.55 3.69 6.31
C LEU A 231 -9.82 4.96 6.78
N PHE A 232 -9.57 5.89 5.86
CA PHE A 232 -8.75 7.07 6.10
C PHE A 232 -9.36 8.33 5.46
N PRO A 233 -10.39 8.93 6.08
CA PRO A 233 -11.10 10.09 5.50
C PRO A 233 -10.22 11.34 5.35
N SER A 234 -9.09 11.41 6.06
CA SER A 234 -8.14 12.51 5.97
C SER A 234 -6.81 12.13 5.31
N ALA A 235 -6.75 10.97 4.63
CA ALA A 235 -5.57 10.58 3.87
C ALA A 235 -5.30 11.53 2.70
N ARG A 236 -4.05 11.57 2.25
CA ARG A 236 -3.62 12.34 1.09
C ARG A 236 -2.73 11.48 0.20
N LEU A 237 -2.73 11.75 -1.09
CA LEU A 237 -1.76 11.19 -2.02
C LEU A 237 -0.80 12.29 -2.44
N GLU A 238 0.50 12.01 -2.33
CA GLU A 238 1.55 12.94 -2.74
C GLU A 238 2.37 12.34 -3.88
N PRO A 239 2.62 13.09 -4.97
CA PRO A 239 3.49 12.65 -6.04
C PRO A 239 4.94 12.52 -5.54
N ILE A 240 5.64 11.52 -6.05
CA ILE A 240 7.08 11.32 -5.80
C ILE A 240 7.82 11.80 -7.04
N GLU A 241 8.45 12.96 -6.94
CA GLU A 241 9.36 13.47 -7.97
C GLU A 241 10.73 12.79 -7.81
N GLU A 242 11.24 12.17 -8.88
CA GLU A 242 12.47 11.36 -8.87
C GLU A 242 13.70 12.10 -8.32
N SER A 243 13.73 13.43 -8.46
CA SER A 243 14.87 14.27 -8.07
C SER A 243 15.02 14.47 -6.54
N GLY A 244 13.98 14.19 -5.77
CA GLY A 244 13.91 14.55 -4.35
C GLY A 244 13.67 13.39 -3.38
N ALA A 245 13.78 12.14 -3.84
CA ALA A 245 13.47 10.96 -3.02
C ALA A 245 14.47 10.78 -1.87
N ALA A 246 14.31 11.58 -0.81
CA ALA A 246 14.81 11.23 0.50
C ALA A 246 14.34 9.80 0.79
N LYS A 247 15.29 8.99 1.23
CA LYS A 247 15.19 7.54 1.46
C LYS A 247 14.31 7.24 2.67
N ASP A 248 13.07 7.70 2.65
CA ASP A 248 12.09 7.33 3.64
C ASP A 248 11.60 5.92 3.30
N ASP A 249 12.32 4.94 3.82
CA ASP A 249 12.03 3.50 3.67
C ASP A 249 10.66 3.13 4.24
N ARG A 250 9.98 4.05 4.96
CA ARG A 250 8.62 3.85 5.48
C ARG A 250 7.53 4.49 4.64
N ALA A 251 7.87 5.13 3.52
CA ALA A 251 6.86 5.72 2.66
C ALA A 251 5.93 4.61 2.11
N GLN A 252 4.63 4.77 2.34
CA GLN A 252 3.58 3.87 1.85
C GLN A 252 3.38 4.13 0.35
N ARG A 253 4.32 3.67 -0.47
CA ARG A 253 4.34 3.89 -1.92
C ARG A 253 3.36 2.97 -2.62
N LEU A 254 2.69 3.51 -3.62
CA LEU A 254 2.00 2.71 -4.62
C LEU A 254 3.06 2.03 -5.51
N ALA A 255 2.82 0.76 -5.86
CA ALA A 255 3.65 -0.04 -6.74
C ALA A 255 3.47 0.36 -8.21
N ALA A 256 2.24 0.67 -8.63
CA ALA A 256 1.95 1.02 -10.03
C ALA A 256 2.12 2.52 -10.35
N LEU A 257 2.14 3.37 -9.33
CA LEU A 257 2.22 4.83 -9.49
C LEU A 257 3.41 5.41 -8.72
N PRO A 258 4.10 6.43 -9.25
CA PRO A 258 5.13 7.16 -8.53
C PRO A 258 4.52 8.11 -7.48
N ALA A 259 3.68 7.60 -6.57
CA ALA A 259 3.00 8.36 -5.54
C ALA A 259 3.06 7.65 -4.19
N ARG A 260 2.98 8.41 -3.10
CA ARG A 260 2.90 7.89 -1.73
C ARG A 260 1.58 8.25 -1.08
N LEU A 261 1.05 7.30 -0.33
CA LEU A 261 -0.07 7.49 0.57
C LEU A 261 0.43 8.10 1.89
N VAL A 262 -0.16 9.22 2.27
CA VAL A 262 0.08 9.88 3.56
C VAL A 262 -1.17 9.69 4.41
N VAL A 263 -1.04 8.83 5.42
CA VAL A 263 -2.10 8.46 6.35
C VAL A 263 -1.82 9.13 7.71
N PRO A 264 -2.85 9.66 8.41
CA PRO A 264 -2.66 10.19 9.76
C PRO A 264 -2.14 9.09 10.70
N PRO A 265 -1.29 9.41 11.68
CA PRO A 265 -0.83 8.42 12.65
C PRO A 265 -2.03 7.80 13.38
N PRO A 266 -1.94 6.54 13.84
CA PRO A 266 -3.01 5.93 14.60
C PRO A 266 -3.30 6.84 15.80
N LEU A 267 -4.58 7.17 16.00
CA LEU A 267 -4.97 7.94 17.17
C LEU A 267 -4.40 7.21 18.37
N PRO A 268 -3.57 7.86 19.21
CA PRO A 268 -3.10 7.22 20.42
C PRO A 268 -4.36 6.77 21.15
N ALA A 269 -4.36 5.55 21.69
CA ALA A 269 -5.41 5.09 22.59
C ALA A 269 -5.41 6.03 23.80
N THR A 270 -6.02 7.21 23.64
CA THR A 270 -5.90 8.33 24.54
C THR A 270 -7.08 8.24 25.46
N ASP A 271 -6.72 8.12 26.73
CA ASP A 271 -7.56 8.24 27.89
C ASP A 271 -8.80 7.36 27.87
N LEU A 272 -8.59 6.09 28.26
CA LEU A 272 -9.59 5.43 29.10
C LEU A 272 -10.09 6.48 30.10
N PRO A 273 -11.39 6.80 30.12
CA PRO A 273 -11.91 7.90 30.93
C PRO A 273 -11.39 7.72 32.35
N ARG A 274 -10.64 8.72 32.85
CA ARG A 274 -10.00 8.68 34.18
C ARG A 274 -10.99 8.37 35.29
N ASP A 275 -12.28 8.59 35.02
CA ASP A 275 -13.45 8.25 35.81
C ASP A 275 -13.48 6.77 36.24
N HIS A 276 -12.85 5.86 35.51
CA HIS A 276 -12.74 4.44 35.88
C HIS A 276 -11.62 4.11 36.87
N VAL A 277 -10.64 5.01 37.06
CA VAL A 277 -9.56 4.79 38.04
C VAL A 277 -10.12 4.85 39.47
N TRP A 278 -11.15 5.67 39.71
CA TRP A 278 -11.81 5.76 41.01
C TRP A 278 -12.67 4.53 41.35
N ALA A 279 -13.25 3.86 40.35
CA ALA A 279 -14.04 2.64 40.55
C ALA A 279 -13.19 1.49 41.09
N LEU A 280 -11.90 1.43 40.73
CA LEU A 280 -10.98 0.46 41.31
C LEU A 280 -10.61 0.81 42.75
N GLY A 281 -10.45 2.09 43.10
CA GLY A 281 -10.20 2.50 44.49
C GLY A 281 -11.33 2.12 45.45
N GLY A 282 -12.59 2.24 45.00
CA GLY A 282 -13.77 1.88 45.81
C GLY A 282 -14.00 0.39 46.01
N ALA A 283 -13.45 -0.48 45.14
CA ALA A 283 -13.59 -1.93 45.28
C ALA A 283 -12.68 -2.55 46.37
N TRP A 284 -11.71 -1.78 46.87
CA TRP A 284 -10.75 -2.20 47.90
C TRP A 284 -10.97 -1.51 49.27
N ALA A 285 -11.97 -0.63 49.38
CA ALA A 285 -12.35 0.06 50.62
C ALA A 285 -13.59 -0.59 51.25
#